data_AF-A0A935YKQ7-F1
#
_entry.id   AF-A0A935YKQ7-F1
#
_cell.length_a   1.000
_cell.length_b   1.000
_cell.length_c   1.000
_cell.angle_alpha   90.00
_cell.angle_beta   90.00
_cell.angle_gamma   90.00
#
_symmetry.space_group_name_H-M   'P 1'
#
loop_
_entity.id
_entity.type
_entity.pdbx_description
1 polymer ?
#
loop_
_entity_poly.entity_id
_entity_poly.type
_entity_poly.pdbx_seq_one_letter_code
_entity_poly.pdbx_strand_id
1 'polypeptide(L)'
;MATNTFEYCSLHYLNQWLTYDINYCQALANGNKNEKLTALKNAGGFYRVARNLPSEYDEKKGLARYEPVLDIIDLLKPIQFENDPVKEIRGIEKRISEKYRDRSVLSLTTKFLWIKIKQPILIYDSQARIAVGTENGDLDTYYEKWREGFKDNQREIVEACFKLTDMNKYAVNQEIGTKEYIKAVSGEAWFHERVFDIYLWNKGNNA
;
A
#
# COMPACT_ATOMS: atom_id res chain seq x y z
N MET A 1 -10.78 21.93 -11.24
CA MET A 1 -10.17 21.93 -9.89
C MET A 1 -8.74 21.45 -10.01
N ALA A 2 -7.79 22.01 -9.25
CA ALA A 2 -6.37 21.73 -9.42
C ALA A 2 -6.03 20.30 -8.96
N THR A 3 -5.46 19.50 -9.85
CA THR A 3 -4.86 18.21 -9.49
C THR A 3 -3.51 18.47 -8.85
N ASN A 4 -3.19 17.79 -7.74
CA ASN A 4 -1.88 17.94 -7.11
C ASN A 4 -0.77 17.46 -8.06
N THR A 5 0.37 18.16 -8.08
CA THR A 5 1.50 17.82 -8.95
C THR A 5 2.25 16.59 -8.42
N PHE A 6 3.07 15.96 -9.27
CA PHE A 6 3.91 14.85 -8.84
C PHE A 6 4.97 15.26 -7.82
N GLU A 7 5.46 16.51 -7.82
CA GLU A 7 6.36 17.01 -6.77
C GLU A 7 5.67 17.06 -5.40
N TYR A 8 4.41 17.50 -5.35
CA TYR A 8 3.64 17.44 -4.11
C TYR A 8 3.45 15.98 -3.67
N CYS A 9 3.02 15.11 -4.59
CA CYS A 9 2.73 13.72 -4.28
C CYS A 9 3.97 12.94 -3.83
N SER A 10 5.15 13.23 -4.43
CA SER A 10 6.41 12.58 -4.07
C SER A 10 6.87 12.99 -2.67
N LEU A 11 6.79 14.28 -2.31
CA LEU A 11 7.12 14.73 -0.97
C LEU A 11 6.13 14.21 0.08
N HIS A 12 4.84 14.19 -0.28
CA HIS A 12 3.79 13.63 0.56
C HIS A 12 4.09 12.16 0.86
N TYR A 13 4.39 11.36 -0.17
CA TYR A 13 4.68 9.95 0.02
C TYR A 13 5.99 9.72 0.78
N LEU A 14 7.04 10.51 0.54
CA LEU A 14 8.28 10.45 1.34
C LEU A 14 7.98 10.58 2.83
N ASN A 15 7.18 11.58 3.21
CA ASN A 15 6.85 11.81 4.60
C ASN A 15 5.96 10.70 5.18
N GLN A 16 5.02 10.17 4.40
CA GLN A 16 4.27 8.97 4.80
C GLN A 16 5.20 7.77 5.02
N TRP A 17 6.15 7.54 4.12
CA TRP A 17 7.10 6.43 4.18
C TRP A 17 7.93 6.50 5.46
N LEU A 18 8.54 7.66 5.74
CA LEU A 18 9.38 7.90 6.91
C LEU A 18 8.61 7.83 8.23
N THR A 19 7.32 8.17 8.23
CA THR A 19 6.51 8.18 9.46
C THR A 19 5.93 6.81 9.77
N TYR A 20 5.44 6.09 8.74
CA TYR A 20 4.57 4.94 8.93
C TYR A 20 5.05 3.71 8.17
N ASP A 21 5.08 3.76 6.84
CA ASP A 21 5.18 2.56 6.01
C ASP A 21 6.52 1.82 6.18
N ILE A 22 7.63 2.53 6.41
CA ILE A 22 8.93 1.90 6.67
C ILE A 22 8.89 0.96 7.88
N ASN A 23 8.25 1.41 8.96
CA ASN A 23 8.15 0.66 10.21
C ASN A 23 7.26 -0.58 10.02
N TYR A 24 6.16 -0.44 9.27
CA TYR A 24 5.29 -1.58 8.97
C TYR A 24 6.01 -2.62 8.12
N CYS A 25 6.71 -2.19 7.07
CA CYS A 25 7.48 -3.09 6.20
C CYS A 25 8.57 -3.81 6.98
N GLN A 26 9.35 -3.09 7.80
CA GLN A 26 10.43 -3.68 8.60
C GLN A 26 9.90 -4.68 9.63
N ALA A 27 8.80 -4.36 10.32
CA ALA A 27 8.18 -5.27 11.28
C ALA A 27 7.67 -6.55 10.60
N LEU A 28 7.03 -6.45 9.42
CA LEU A 28 6.56 -7.64 8.69
C LEU A 28 7.68 -8.50 8.10
N ALA A 29 8.81 -7.88 7.77
CA ALA A 29 9.99 -8.60 7.27
C ALA A 29 10.76 -9.32 8.39
N ASN A 30 11.03 -8.61 9.49
CA ASN A 30 12.04 -9.03 10.48
C ASN A 30 11.52 -9.18 11.92
N GLY A 31 10.29 -8.74 12.20
CA GLY A 31 9.75 -8.75 13.55
C GLY A 31 9.32 -10.13 14.03
N ASN A 32 9.16 -10.29 15.34
CA ASN A 32 8.48 -11.43 15.93
C ASN A 32 6.96 -11.35 15.72
N LYS A 33 6.22 -12.41 16.08
CA LYS A 33 4.76 -12.49 15.88
C LYS A 33 4.02 -11.28 16.47
N ASN A 34 4.37 -10.83 17.67
CA ASN A 34 3.70 -9.70 18.33
C ASN A 34 3.99 -8.36 17.62
N GLU A 35 5.21 -8.17 17.15
CA GLU A 35 5.59 -6.98 16.37
C GLU A 35 4.84 -6.94 15.03
N LYS A 36 4.76 -8.07 14.33
CA LYS A 36 3.99 -8.20 13.08
C LYS A 36 2.50 -7.89 13.28
N LEU A 37 1.88 -8.44 14.33
CA LEU A 37 0.48 -8.17 14.67
C LEU A 37 0.25 -6.69 15.02
N THR A 38 1.18 -6.08 15.74
CA THR A 38 1.13 -4.64 16.07
C THR A 38 1.24 -3.79 14.81
N ALA A 39 2.14 -4.14 13.90
CA ALA A 39 2.29 -3.47 12.62
C ALA A 39 1.02 -3.57 11.76
N LEU A 40 0.41 -4.76 11.64
CA LEU A 40 -0.86 -4.94 10.92
C LEU A 40 -1.99 -4.12 11.55
N LYS A 41 -2.07 -4.07 12.89
CA LYS A 41 -3.05 -3.24 13.60
C LYS A 41 -2.88 -1.76 13.28
N ASN A 42 -1.65 -1.26 13.35
CA ASN A 42 -1.34 0.14 13.10
C ASN A 42 -1.58 0.51 11.63
N ALA A 43 -1.11 -0.31 10.70
CA ALA A 43 -1.38 -0.16 9.27
C ALA A 43 -2.89 -0.19 8.96
N GLY A 44 -3.63 -1.12 9.58
CA GLY A 44 -5.07 -1.22 9.42
C GLY A 44 -5.81 0.05 9.86
N GLY A 45 -5.33 0.70 10.93
CA GLY A 45 -5.81 2.00 11.39
C GLY A 45 -5.44 3.13 10.42
N PHE A 46 -4.16 3.24 10.07
CA PHE A 46 -3.64 4.27 9.16
C PHE A 46 -4.37 4.27 7.80
N TYR A 47 -4.47 3.10 7.16
CA TYR A 47 -5.17 2.94 5.89
C TYR A 47 -6.69 2.89 6.00
N ARG A 48 -7.25 3.03 7.21
CA ARG A 48 -8.70 2.99 7.50
C ARG A 48 -9.40 1.71 7.03
N VAL A 49 -8.68 0.60 7.00
CA VAL A 49 -9.21 -0.73 6.61
C VAL A 49 -9.56 -1.60 7.80
N ALA A 50 -9.20 -1.22 9.03
CA ALA A 50 -9.52 -1.97 10.24
C ALA A 50 -11.01 -2.32 10.34
N ARG A 51 -11.92 -1.41 9.97
CA ARG A 51 -13.38 -1.61 9.97
C ARG A 51 -13.86 -2.85 9.19
N ASN A 52 -13.04 -3.37 8.28
CA ASN A 52 -13.37 -4.56 7.49
C ASN A 52 -13.17 -5.87 8.26
N LEU A 53 -12.46 -5.83 9.41
CA LEU A 53 -12.23 -6.96 10.31
C LEU A 53 -12.94 -6.68 11.66
N PRO A 54 -14.19 -7.09 11.89
CA PRO A 54 -14.90 -6.74 13.13
C PRO A 54 -14.32 -7.47 14.36
N SER A 55 -14.17 -6.75 15.49
CA SER A 55 -13.58 -7.28 16.73
C SER A 55 -14.36 -8.44 17.36
N GLU A 56 -15.67 -8.49 17.14
CA GLU A 56 -16.55 -9.55 17.64
C GLU A 56 -16.14 -10.95 17.18
N TYR A 57 -15.40 -11.08 16.07
CA TYR A 57 -15.00 -12.37 15.53
C TYR A 57 -13.73 -12.93 16.16
N ASP A 58 -12.95 -12.05 16.78
CA ASP A 58 -11.63 -12.36 17.30
C ASP A 58 -11.69 -12.50 18.82
N GLU A 59 -12.33 -11.53 19.49
CA GLU A 59 -12.51 -11.54 20.94
C GLU A 59 -13.40 -12.72 21.40
N LYS A 60 -14.46 -13.08 20.66
CA LYS A 60 -15.32 -14.22 21.00
C LYS A 60 -14.66 -15.59 20.75
N LYS A 61 -13.56 -15.65 19.99
CA LYS A 61 -12.81 -16.87 19.69
C LYS A 61 -11.45 -16.95 20.38
N GLY A 62 -11.09 -15.93 21.18
CA GLY A 62 -9.79 -15.84 21.85
C GLY A 62 -8.61 -15.61 20.90
N LEU A 63 -8.86 -15.15 19.66
CA LEU A 63 -7.84 -14.89 18.64
C LEU A 63 -7.47 -13.41 18.63
N ALA A 64 -6.21 -13.08 18.33
CA ALA A 64 -5.85 -11.70 18.07
C ALA A 64 -6.41 -11.26 16.70
N ARG A 65 -7.02 -10.08 16.62
CA ARG A 65 -7.78 -9.62 15.43
C ARG A 65 -7.11 -9.74 14.07
N TYR A 66 -5.79 -9.61 14.05
CA TYR A 66 -4.99 -9.67 12.82
C TYR A 66 -4.24 -10.99 12.66
N GLU A 67 -4.39 -11.93 13.60
CA GLU A 67 -3.72 -13.23 13.57
C GLU A 67 -4.15 -14.11 12.38
N PRO A 68 -5.46 -14.25 12.06
CA PRO A 68 -5.84 -14.99 10.85
C PRO A 68 -5.27 -14.39 9.56
N VAL A 69 -5.14 -13.05 9.51
CA VAL A 69 -4.50 -12.36 8.38
C VAL A 69 -3.01 -12.68 8.34
N LEU A 70 -2.32 -12.56 9.48
CA LEU A 70 -0.88 -12.81 9.57
C LEU A 70 -0.54 -14.25 9.15
N ASP A 71 -1.29 -15.24 9.64
CA ASP A 71 -1.09 -16.65 9.30
C ASP A 71 -1.22 -16.91 7.79
N ILE A 72 -2.05 -16.12 7.09
CA ILE A 72 -2.22 -16.22 5.64
C ILE A 72 -1.06 -15.56 4.89
N ILE A 73 -0.62 -14.37 5.32
CA ILE A 73 0.32 -13.55 4.55
C ILE A 73 1.79 -13.77 4.91
N ASP A 74 2.11 -14.29 6.09
CA ASP A 74 3.50 -14.28 6.59
C ASP A 74 4.42 -15.21 5.78
N LEU A 75 3.85 -16.28 5.25
CA LEU A 75 4.54 -17.28 4.43
C LEU A 75 4.66 -16.87 2.96
N LEU A 76 4.01 -15.76 2.56
CA LEU A 76 4.00 -15.35 1.16
C LEU A 76 5.35 -14.77 0.74
N LYS A 77 5.73 -15.06 -0.50
CA LYS A 77 6.97 -14.61 -1.14
C LYS A 77 6.68 -13.87 -2.46
N PRO A 78 7.54 -12.92 -2.87
CA PRO A 78 7.34 -12.16 -4.10
C PRO A 78 7.13 -13.04 -5.35
N ILE A 79 7.88 -14.15 -5.46
CA ILE A 79 7.82 -15.12 -6.56
C ILE A 79 6.42 -15.66 -6.87
N GLN A 80 5.52 -15.68 -5.87
CA GLN A 80 4.15 -16.15 -6.08
C GLN A 80 3.36 -15.23 -7.00
N PHE A 81 3.70 -13.93 -7.04
CA PHE A 81 2.94 -12.91 -7.74
C PHE A 81 3.52 -12.56 -9.13
N GLU A 82 4.60 -13.20 -9.57
CA GLU A 82 5.30 -12.84 -10.81
C GLU A 82 4.48 -13.09 -12.08
N ASN A 83 3.65 -14.14 -12.10
CA ASN A 83 2.89 -14.53 -13.29
C ASN A 83 1.52 -13.84 -13.38
N ASP A 84 0.71 -13.98 -12.33
CA ASP A 84 -0.66 -13.48 -12.30
C ASP A 84 -0.97 -12.91 -10.90
N PRO A 85 -0.51 -11.67 -10.61
CA PRO A 85 -0.67 -11.07 -9.30
C PRO A 85 -2.15 -10.91 -8.93
N VAL A 86 -3.02 -10.63 -9.91
CA VAL A 86 -4.45 -10.42 -9.69
C VAL A 86 -5.10 -11.70 -9.18
N LYS A 87 -4.87 -12.83 -9.85
CA LYS A 87 -5.40 -14.14 -9.42
C LYS A 87 -4.92 -14.53 -8.03
N GLU A 88 -3.64 -14.34 -7.73
CA GLU A 88 -3.10 -14.66 -6.40
C GLU A 88 -3.71 -13.78 -5.31
N ILE A 89 -3.84 -12.47 -5.56
CA ILE A 89 -4.50 -11.54 -4.65
C ILE A 89 -5.95 -11.96 -4.40
N ARG A 90 -6.71 -12.36 -5.42
CA ARG A 90 -8.08 -12.86 -5.26
C ARG A 90 -8.15 -14.12 -4.41
N GLY A 91 -7.22 -15.06 -4.60
CA GLY A 91 -7.11 -16.26 -3.79
C GLY A 91 -6.84 -15.93 -2.31
N ILE A 92 -5.95 -14.98 -2.05
CA ILE A 92 -5.63 -14.51 -0.69
C ILE A 92 -6.81 -13.73 -0.09
N GLU A 93 -7.45 -12.86 -0.87
CA GLU A 93 -8.65 -12.11 -0.46
C GLU A 93 -9.72 -13.07 0.02
N LYS A 94 -10.02 -14.12 -0.76
CA LYS A 94 -11.00 -15.15 -0.41
C LYS A 94 -10.65 -15.83 0.91
N ARG A 95 -9.40 -16.28 1.08
CA ARG A 95 -8.93 -16.93 2.31
C ARG A 95 -9.06 -16.02 3.53
N ILE A 96 -8.77 -14.73 3.39
CA ILE A 96 -8.96 -13.75 4.47
C ILE A 96 -10.46 -13.58 4.72
N SER A 97 -11.25 -13.35 3.67
CA SER A 97 -12.71 -13.13 3.74
C SER A 97 -13.43 -14.24 4.51
N GLU A 98 -13.10 -15.50 4.24
CA GLU A 98 -13.65 -16.69 4.91
C GLU A 98 -13.40 -16.68 6.44
N LYS A 99 -12.29 -16.08 6.90
CA LYS A 99 -12.02 -15.93 8.35
C LYS A 99 -12.92 -14.87 9.01
N TYR A 100 -13.50 -13.96 8.24
CA TYR A 100 -14.29 -12.82 8.71
C TYR A 100 -15.73 -12.78 8.15
N ARG A 101 -16.34 -13.96 7.92
CA ARG A 101 -17.73 -14.12 7.43
C ARG A 101 -17.98 -13.53 6.04
N ASP A 102 -17.10 -13.87 5.10
CA ASP A 102 -17.30 -13.58 3.67
C ASP A 102 -17.47 -12.08 3.36
N ARG A 103 -16.82 -11.23 4.16
CA ARG A 103 -16.81 -9.76 3.96
C ARG A 103 -15.87 -9.38 2.83
N SER A 104 -16.19 -8.31 2.12
CA SER A 104 -15.25 -7.72 1.16
C SER A 104 -14.03 -7.16 1.88
N VAL A 105 -12.86 -7.74 1.58
CA VAL A 105 -11.57 -7.41 2.18
C VAL A 105 -10.52 -7.06 1.14
N LEU A 106 -10.90 -6.81 -0.12
CA LEU A 106 -9.97 -6.52 -1.23
C LEU A 106 -9.00 -5.37 -0.93
N SER A 107 -9.50 -4.22 -0.50
CA SER A 107 -8.64 -3.06 -0.18
C SER A 107 -7.68 -3.39 0.97
N LEU A 108 -8.17 -4.07 2.01
CA LEU A 108 -7.33 -4.52 3.12
C LEU A 108 -6.23 -5.48 2.66
N THR A 109 -6.62 -6.44 1.81
CA THR A 109 -5.74 -7.49 1.29
C THR A 109 -4.60 -6.86 0.51
N THR A 110 -4.90 -6.02 -0.48
CA THR A 110 -3.87 -5.35 -1.30
C THR A 110 -2.95 -4.45 -0.47
N LYS A 111 -3.47 -3.73 0.53
CA LYS A 111 -2.65 -2.90 1.44
C LYS A 111 -1.68 -3.72 2.28
N PHE A 112 -2.15 -4.81 2.89
CA PHE A 112 -1.28 -5.67 3.70
C PHE A 112 -0.28 -6.46 2.85
N LEU A 113 -0.69 -6.92 1.66
CA LEU A 113 0.22 -7.54 0.71
C LEU A 113 1.29 -6.55 0.23
N TRP A 114 0.95 -5.30 -0.03
CA TRP A 114 1.94 -4.28 -0.39
C TRP A 114 2.96 -4.03 0.75
N ILE A 115 2.52 -3.96 2.01
CA ILE A 115 3.45 -3.81 3.15
C ILE A 115 4.43 -5.01 3.23
N LYS A 116 3.95 -6.23 2.92
CA LYS A 116 4.76 -7.45 2.99
C LYS A 116 5.68 -7.64 1.78
N ILE A 117 5.20 -7.36 0.58
CA ILE A 117 5.81 -7.77 -0.69
C ILE A 117 6.24 -6.56 -1.53
N LYS A 118 5.57 -5.41 -1.39
CA LYS A 118 5.64 -4.23 -2.24
C LYS A 118 5.29 -4.58 -3.68
N GLN A 119 6.27 -4.89 -4.53
CA GLN A 119 6.05 -5.24 -5.93
C GLN A 119 5.89 -6.75 -6.12
N PRO A 120 4.98 -7.19 -7.01
CA PRO A 120 4.21 -6.40 -8.00
C PRO A 120 2.81 -5.95 -7.53
N ILE A 121 2.55 -5.87 -6.22
CA ILE A 121 1.23 -5.59 -5.65
C ILE A 121 0.87 -4.10 -5.79
N LEU A 122 -0.25 -3.81 -6.44
CA LEU A 122 -0.89 -2.49 -6.43
C LEU A 122 -1.93 -2.41 -5.31
N ILE A 123 -1.95 -1.27 -4.61
CA ILE A 123 -2.96 -1.00 -3.58
C ILE A 123 -4.29 -0.67 -4.26
N TYR A 124 -5.33 -1.43 -3.92
CA TYR A 124 -6.69 -1.17 -4.35
C TYR A 124 -7.37 -0.23 -3.35
N ASP A 125 -7.42 1.06 -3.69
CA ASP A 125 -8.09 2.09 -2.89
C ASP A 125 -9.31 2.65 -3.61
N SER A 126 -10.36 2.99 -2.87
CA SER A 126 -11.60 3.48 -3.47
C SER A 126 -11.40 4.77 -4.27
N GLN A 127 -10.51 5.67 -3.82
CA GLN A 127 -10.25 6.92 -4.53
C GLN A 127 -9.43 6.69 -5.79
N ALA A 128 -8.39 5.85 -5.71
CA ALA A 128 -7.61 5.51 -6.89
C ALA A 128 -8.47 4.81 -7.96
N ARG A 129 -9.34 3.89 -7.54
CA ARG A 129 -10.32 3.23 -8.40
C ARG A 129 -11.25 4.22 -9.12
N ILE A 130 -11.78 5.21 -8.41
CA ILE A 130 -12.61 6.29 -8.98
C ILE A 130 -11.79 7.07 -10.02
N ALA A 131 -10.56 7.45 -9.67
CA ALA A 131 -9.68 8.24 -10.53
C ALA A 131 -9.33 7.56 -11.87
N VAL A 132 -9.23 6.23 -11.88
CA VAL A 132 -9.01 5.43 -13.10
C VAL A 132 -10.31 4.95 -13.76
N GLY A 133 -11.48 5.28 -13.18
CA GLY A 133 -12.78 4.96 -13.76
C GLY A 133 -13.07 3.47 -13.88
N THR A 134 -12.92 2.73 -12.78
CA THR A 134 -13.21 1.29 -12.71
C THR A 134 -14.35 0.96 -11.77
N GLU A 135 -15.05 -0.15 -12.03
CA GLU A 135 -16.16 -0.60 -11.20
C GLU A 135 -15.69 -1.09 -9.83
N ASN A 136 -16.58 -1.05 -8.84
CA ASN A 136 -16.24 -1.51 -7.51
C ASN A 136 -16.07 -3.03 -7.47
N GLY A 137 -14.86 -3.48 -7.17
CA GLY A 137 -14.49 -4.88 -7.04
C GLY A 137 -13.83 -5.44 -8.29
N ASP A 138 -13.70 -4.66 -9.37
CA ASP A 138 -13.03 -5.06 -10.61
C ASP A 138 -11.52 -4.80 -10.53
N LEU A 139 -10.81 -5.78 -9.94
CA LEU A 139 -9.37 -5.70 -9.72
C LEU A 139 -8.58 -5.80 -11.03
N ASP A 140 -9.04 -6.61 -11.97
CA ASP A 140 -8.39 -6.86 -13.25
C ASP A 140 -8.32 -5.57 -14.07
N THR A 141 -9.47 -4.94 -14.33
CA THR A 141 -9.54 -3.66 -15.03
C THR A 141 -8.83 -2.55 -14.25
N TYR A 142 -8.87 -2.59 -12.91
CA TYR A 142 -8.11 -1.65 -12.08
C TYR A 142 -6.60 -1.77 -12.32
N TYR A 143 -6.05 -2.98 -12.32
CA TYR A 143 -4.62 -3.20 -12.58
C TYR A 143 -4.22 -2.73 -13.97
N GLU A 144 -5.02 -3.04 -14.98
CA GLU A 144 -4.77 -2.61 -16.36
C GLU A 144 -4.73 -1.08 -16.48
N LYS A 145 -5.81 -0.39 -16.08
CA LYS A 145 -5.90 1.07 -16.20
C LYS A 145 -4.91 1.81 -15.31
N TRP A 146 -4.62 1.28 -14.13
CA TRP A 146 -3.60 1.84 -13.25
C TRP A 146 -2.22 1.75 -13.92
N ARG A 147 -1.87 0.60 -14.51
CA ARG A 147 -0.57 0.40 -15.17
C ARG A 147 -0.42 1.27 -16.41
N GLU A 148 -1.47 1.40 -17.20
CA GLU A 148 -1.53 2.33 -18.34
C GLU A 148 -1.30 3.77 -17.87
N GLY A 149 -2.08 4.24 -16.89
CA GLY A 149 -1.93 5.59 -16.35
C GLY A 149 -0.54 5.84 -15.72
N PHE A 150 0.04 4.85 -15.04
CA PHE A 150 1.39 4.95 -14.50
C PHE A 150 2.42 5.10 -15.61
N LYS A 151 2.31 4.30 -16.68
CA LYS A 151 3.20 4.37 -17.85
C LYS A 151 3.16 5.73 -18.52
N ASP A 152 1.97 6.31 -18.68
CA ASP A 152 1.80 7.63 -19.30
C ASP A 152 2.44 8.76 -18.49
N ASN A 153 2.52 8.59 -17.17
CA ASN A 153 3.07 9.59 -16.24
C ASN A 153 4.48 9.25 -15.74
N GLN A 154 5.06 8.13 -16.18
CA GLN A 154 6.27 7.55 -15.58
C GLN A 154 7.45 8.53 -15.57
N ARG A 155 7.66 9.24 -16.68
CA ARG A 155 8.76 10.22 -16.79
C ARG A 155 8.63 11.34 -15.74
N GLU A 156 7.44 11.92 -15.61
CA GLU A 156 7.19 13.02 -14.69
C GLU A 156 7.33 12.58 -13.23
N ILE A 157 6.87 11.37 -12.91
CA ILE A 157 7.03 10.77 -11.58
C ILE A 157 8.52 10.59 -11.25
N VAL A 158 9.31 10.03 -12.17
CA VAL A 158 10.75 9.82 -11.97
C VAL A 158 11.47 11.16 -11.78
N GLU A 159 11.15 12.17 -12.60
CA GLU A 159 11.72 13.51 -12.44
C GLU A 159 11.35 14.15 -11.10
N ALA A 160 10.10 14.00 -10.65
CA ALA A 160 9.66 14.49 -9.34
C ALA A 160 10.36 13.76 -8.17
N CYS A 161 10.60 12.45 -8.29
CA CYS A 161 11.28 11.66 -7.27
C CYS A 161 12.79 11.91 -7.22
N PHE A 162 13.41 12.22 -8.36
CA PHE A 162 14.82 12.63 -8.43
C PHE A 162 15.07 13.92 -7.64
N LYS A 163 14.19 14.92 -7.80
CA LYS A 163 14.25 16.22 -7.11
C LYS A 163 14.06 16.13 -5.60
N LEU A 164 13.48 15.04 -5.06
CA LEU A 164 13.28 14.86 -3.62
C LEU A 164 14.56 14.94 -2.80
N THR A 165 15.70 14.55 -3.37
CA THR A 165 17.00 14.59 -2.70
C THR A 165 17.34 16.01 -2.20
N ASP A 166 16.92 17.04 -2.95
CA ASP A 166 17.15 18.44 -2.60
C ASP A 166 16.13 18.98 -1.59
N MET A 167 15.07 18.21 -1.34
CA MET A 167 13.98 18.54 -0.42
C MET A 167 14.17 17.92 0.97
N ASN A 168 15.36 17.38 1.29
CA ASN A 168 15.63 16.68 2.55
C ASN A 168 15.29 17.50 3.82
N LYS A 169 15.39 18.83 3.74
CA LYS A 169 15.01 19.75 4.84
C LYS A 169 13.51 19.72 5.18
N TYR A 170 12.68 19.22 4.26
CA TYR A 170 11.23 19.06 4.43
C TYR A 170 10.83 17.63 4.82
N ALA A 171 11.80 16.74 5.03
CA ALA A 171 11.55 15.41 5.56
C ALA A 171 11.10 15.50 7.02
N VAL A 172 10.02 14.78 7.35
CA VAL A 172 9.44 14.71 8.70
C VAL A 172 10.40 14.14 9.75
N ASN A 173 11.35 13.30 9.31
CA ASN A 173 12.42 12.78 10.15
C ASN A 173 13.75 12.95 9.40
N GLN A 174 14.55 13.94 9.79
CA GLN A 174 15.82 14.27 9.13
C GLN A 174 16.97 13.34 9.55
N GLU A 175 16.83 12.60 10.66
CA GLU A 175 17.83 11.62 11.08
C GLU A 175 17.84 10.42 10.14
N ILE A 176 16.66 9.96 9.70
CA ILE A 176 16.51 8.89 8.71
C ILE A 176 16.50 9.46 7.28
N GLY A 177 15.80 10.56 7.05
CA GLY A 177 15.63 11.24 5.77
C GLY A 177 16.86 12.03 5.33
N THR A 178 18.04 11.42 5.36
CA THR A 178 19.27 12.01 4.79
C THR A 178 19.16 12.11 3.28
N LYS A 179 20.01 12.94 2.65
CA LYS A 179 20.03 13.07 1.18
C LYS A 179 20.32 11.72 0.51
N GLU A 180 21.26 10.97 1.08
CA GLU A 180 21.68 9.67 0.58
C GLU A 180 20.55 8.66 0.67
N TYR A 181 19.85 8.62 1.81
CA TYR A 181 18.71 7.73 2.01
C TYR A 181 17.55 8.09 1.09
N ILE A 182 17.20 9.38 0.99
CA ILE A 182 16.12 9.85 0.10
C ILE A 182 16.43 9.49 -1.34
N LYS A 183 17.65 9.75 -1.82
CA LYS A 183 18.07 9.39 -3.18
C LYS A 183 17.95 7.89 -3.44
N ALA A 184 18.34 7.07 -2.49
CA ALA A 184 18.26 5.62 -2.63
C ALA A 184 16.79 5.16 -2.68
N VAL A 185 15.98 5.56 -1.71
CA VAL A 185 14.60 5.08 -1.59
C VAL A 185 13.69 5.64 -2.68
N SER A 186 13.87 6.90 -3.08
CA SER A 186 13.04 7.54 -4.10
C SER A 186 13.37 7.08 -5.51
N GLY A 187 14.53 6.42 -5.72
CA GLY A 187 14.90 5.80 -6.99
C GLY A 187 14.29 4.41 -7.20
N GLU A 188 13.66 3.83 -6.18
CA GLU A 188 13.06 2.51 -6.25
C GLU A 188 11.76 2.51 -7.05
N ALA A 189 11.53 1.46 -7.86
CA ALA A 189 10.34 1.36 -8.69
C ALA A 189 9.04 1.37 -7.84
N TRP A 190 9.01 0.63 -6.73
CA TRP A 190 7.87 0.63 -5.82
C TRP A 190 7.58 2.02 -5.22
N PHE A 191 8.59 2.89 -5.07
CA PHE A 191 8.37 4.23 -4.55
C PHE A 191 7.64 5.08 -5.59
N HIS A 192 8.05 5.00 -6.87
CA HIS A 192 7.36 5.67 -7.97
C HIS A 192 5.88 5.24 -8.08
N GLU A 193 5.60 3.94 -7.95
CA GLU A 193 4.23 3.43 -7.95
C GLU A 193 3.39 4.08 -6.84
N ARG A 194 3.98 4.24 -5.65
CA ARG A 194 3.28 4.85 -4.51
C ARG A 194 3.08 6.36 -4.65
N VAL A 195 3.98 7.06 -5.32
CA VAL A 195 3.75 8.47 -5.72
C VAL A 195 2.53 8.56 -6.64
N PHE A 196 2.40 7.63 -7.59
CA PHE A 196 1.23 7.58 -8.46
C PHE A 196 -0.06 7.23 -7.70
N ASP A 197 0.00 6.33 -6.70
CA ASP A 197 -1.15 6.06 -5.83
C ASP A 197 -1.62 7.31 -5.07
N ILE A 198 -0.70 8.13 -4.54
CA ILE A 198 -1.05 9.41 -3.90
C ILE A 198 -1.67 10.38 -4.91
N TYR A 199 -1.14 10.45 -6.13
CA TYR A 199 -1.71 11.26 -7.20
C TYR A 199 -3.14 10.84 -7.53
N LEU A 200 -3.38 9.54 -7.76
CA LEU A 200 -4.71 9.00 -8.05
C LEU A 200 -5.67 9.21 -6.88
N TRP A 201 -5.21 9.04 -5.64
CA TRP A 201 -6.04 9.29 -4.46
C TRP A 201 -6.55 10.73 -4.42
N ASN A 202 -5.68 11.71 -4.70
CA ASN A 202 -6.07 13.11 -4.77
C ASN A 202 -6.98 13.41 -5.97
N LYS A 203 -6.74 12.78 -7.12
CA LYS A 203 -7.58 12.93 -8.32
C LYS A 203 -9.00 12.41 -8.07
N GLY A 204 -9.13 11.23 -7.45
CA GLY A 204 -10.43 10.62 -7.14
C GLY A 204 -11.22 11.37 -6.08
N ASN A 205 -10.54 11.99 -5.12
CA ASN A 205 -11.18 12.84 -4.11
C ASN A 205 -11.77 14.14 -4.68
N ASN A 206 -11.36 14.53 -5.89
CA ASN A 206 -11.81 15.73 -6.60
C ASN A 206 -12.75 15.42 -7.79
N ALA A 207 -13.10 14.14 -7.99
CA ALA A 207 -13.99 13.66 -9.06
C ALA A 207 -15.43 13.53 -8.55
#